data_AF-A0A7Y2L0H2-F1
#
_entry.id   AF-A0A7Y2L0H2-F1
#
_cell.length_a   1.000
_cell.length_b   1.000
_cell.length_c   1.000
_cell.angle_alpha   90.00
_cell.angle_beta   90.00
_cell.angle_gamma   90.00
#
_symmetry.space_group_name_H-M   'P 1'
#
loop_
_entity.id
_entity.type
_entity.pdbx_description
1 polymer ?
#
loop_
_entity_poly.entity_id
_entity_poly.type
_entity_poly.pdbx_seq_one_letter_code
_entity_poly.pdbx_strand_id
1 'polypeptide(L)' 'FDTPAQNLACDNLSFSPWHGIEEHRPIGGINRLRKAVYDAVSQYRHTRNAEQ' A
#
# COMPACT_ATOMS: atom_id res chain seq x y z
N PHE A 1 13.96 3.91 -17.88
CA PHE A 1 12.90 3.99 -16.86
C PHE A 1 11.70 4.60 -17.55
N ASP A 2 10.93 3.82 -18.32
CA ASP A 2 9.58 4.22 -18.80
C ASP A 2 8.90 3.14 -19.65
N THR A 3 9.10 1.85 -19.34
CA THR A 3 8.35 0.81 -20.07
C THR A 3 7.00 0.58 -19.39
N PRO A 4 5.93 0.24 -20.13
CA PRO A 4 4.64 -0.10 -19.51
C PRO A 4 4.76 -1.17 -18.42
N ALA A 5 5.61 -2.18 -18.63
CA ALA A 5 5.88 -3.21 -17.64
C ALA A 5 6.58 -2.67 -16.37
N GLN A 6 7.52 -1.73 -16.51
CA GLN A 6 8.16 -1.08 -15.36
C GLN A 6 7.17 -0.21 -14.58
N ASN A 7 6.28 0.50 -15.29
CA ASN A 7 5.27 1.36 -14.68
C ASN A 7 4.23 0.52 -13.93
N LEU A 8 3.72 -0.56 -14.53
CA LEU A 8 2.81 -1.49 -13.85
C LEU A 8 3.45 -2.14 -12.62
N ALA A 9 4.73 -2.50 -12.70
CA ALA A 9 5.47 -3.03 -11.54
C ALA A 9 5.57 -1.99 -10.41
N CYS A 10 5.89 -0.73 -10.75
CA CYS A 10 5.92 0.38 -9.80
C CYS A 10 4.54 0.64 -9.17
N ASP A 11 3.50 0.69 -10.00
CA ASP A 11 2.13 0.93 -9.60
C ASP A 11 1.55 -0.19 -8.72
N ASN A 12 2.16 -1.37 -8.71
CA ASN A 12 1.80 -2.47 -7.81
C ASN A 12 2.54 -2.42 -6.45
N LEU A 13 3.58 -1.59 -6.30
CA LEU A 13 4.27 -1.45 -5.02
C LEU A 13 3.36 -0.85 -3.94
N SER A 14 3.41 -1.41 -2.74
CA SER A 14 2.56 -1.02 -1.62
C SER A 14 3.39 -0.86 -0.35
N PHE A 15 3.21 0.26 0.34
CA PHE A 15 3.95 0.59 1.56
C PHE A 15 2.94 0.90 2.66
N SER A 16 3.16 0.38 3.87
CA SER A 16 2.29 0.63 5.02
C SER A 16 3.11 0.88 6.28
N PRO A 17 2.79 1.88 7.11
CA PRO A 17 3.41 2.08 8.42
C PRO A 17 3.19 0.90 9.39
N TRP A 18 2.26 0.00 9.06
CA TRP A 18 1.97 -1.21 9.80
C TRP A 18 2.81 -2.42 9.34
N HIS A 19 3.67 -2.24 8.33
CA HIS A 19 4.68 -3.21 7.94
C HIS A 19 5.91 -3.08 8.85
N GLY A 20 5.81 -3.64 10.04
CA GLY A 20 6.86 -3.61 11.04
C GLY A 20 6.58 -4.58 12.18
N ILE A 21 7.53 -4.67 13.10
CA ILE A 21 7.37 -5.46 14.33
C ILE A 21 6.34 -4.81 15.26
N GLU A 22 5.88 -5.60 16.21
CA GLU A 22 4.89 -5.24 17.20
C GLU A 22 5.29 -4.00 18.02
N GLU A 23 6.55 -3.91 18.38
CA GLU A 23 7.16 -2.83 19.16
C GLU A 23 7.13 -1.49 18.42
N HIS A 24 7.02 -1.51 17.08
CA HIS A 24 6.97 -0.31 16.23
C HIS A 24 5.55 0.06 15.82
N ARG A 25 4.52 -0.50 16.48
CA ARG A 25 3.13 -0.16 16.18
C ARG A 25 2.91 1.35 16.20
N PRO A 26 2.23 1.92 15.17
CA PRO A 26 2.03 3.35 15.11
C PRO A 26 1.22 3.91 16.30
N ILE A 27 1.62 5.08 16.78
CA ILE A 27 1.05 5.72 17.97
C ILE A 27 0.08 6.84 17.58
N GLY A 28 -1.01 6.96 18.36
CA GLY A 28 -2.08 7.93 18.13
C GLY A 28 -3.18 7.42 17.19
N GLY A 29 -4.38 7.96 17.33
CA GLY A 29 -5.58 7.49 16.62
C GLY A 29 -5.45 7.57 15.09
N ILE A 30 -4.90 8.69 14.58
CA ILE A 30 -4.73 8.91 13.13
C ILE A 30 -3.75 7.89 12.54
N ASN A 31 -2.59 7.68 13.15
CA ASN A 31 -1.62 6.72 12.65
C ASN A 31 -2.14 5.28 12.75
N ARG A 32 -2.96 4.97 13.75
CA ARG A 32 -3.57 3.64 13.85
C ARG A 32 -4.63 3.42 12.77
N LEU A 33 -5.46 4.43 12.50
CA LEU A 33 -6.46 4.41 11.42
C LEU A 33 -5.85 4.11 10.04
N ARG A 34 -4.60 4.53 9.81
CA ARG A 34 -3.88 4.27 8.55
C ARG A 34 -3.80 2.77 8.21
N LYS A 35 -3.94 1.84 9.16
CA LYS A 35 -3.99 0.41 8.83
C LYS A 35 -5.08 0.10 7.80
N ALA A 36 -6.33 0.39 8.17
CA ALA A 36 -7.49 0.09 7.35
C ALA A 36 -7.48 0.86 6.03
N VAL A 37 -7.00 2.11 6.05
CA VAL A 37 -6.93 2.95 4.85
C VAL A 37 -5.92 2.38 3.84
N TYR A 38 -4.71 2.03 4.28
CA TYR A 38 -3.69 1.50 3.39
C TYR A 38 -4.06 0.11 2.86
N ASP A 39 -4.68 -0.74 3.68
CA ASP A 39 -5.16 -2.05 3.26
C ASP A 39 -6.22 -1.90 2.14
N ALA A 40 -7.23 -1.05 2.35
CA ALA A 40 -8.30 -0.82 1.38
C ALA A 40 -7.80 -0.22 0.05
N VAL A 41 -6.95 0.80 0.12
CA VAL A 41 -6.42 1.47 -1.08
C VAL A 41 -5.48 0.55 -1.87
N SER A 42 -4.63 -0.22 -1.16
CA SER A 42 -3.76 -1.22 -1.79
C SER A 42 -4.59 -2.26 -2.55
N GLN A 43 -5.59 -2.85 -1.91
CA GLN A 43 -6.46 -3.84 -2.53
C GLN A 43 -7.16 -3.27 -3.78
N TYR A 44 -7.76 -2.09 -3.66
CA TYR A 44 -8.40 -1.42 -4.78
C TYR A 44 -7.45 -1.18 -5.95
N ARG A 45 -6.23 -0.68 -5.70
CA ARG A 45 -5.24 -0.42 -6.74
C ARG A 45 -4.81 -1.71 -7.43
N HIS A 46 -4.54 -2.78 -6.68
CA HIS A 46 -4.20 -4.09 -7.26
C HIS A 46 -5.32 -4.65 -8.13
N THR A 47 -6.58 -4.54 -7.70
CA THR A 47 -7.73 -4.95 -8.52
C THR A 47 -7.78 -4.16 -9.83
N ARG A 48 -7.64 -2.83 -9.77
CA ARG A 48 -7.66 -2.01 -10.99
C ARG A 48 -6.48 -2.27 -11.92
N ASN A 49 -5.29 -2.48 -11.36
CA ASN A 49 -4.09 -2.75 -12.15
C ASN A 49 -4.13 -4.14 -12.81
N ALA A 50 -4.86 -5.09 -12.25
CA ALA A 50 -5.08 -6.41 -12.86
C ALA A 50 -6.08 -6.37 -14.04
N GLU A 51 -6.87 -5.29 -14.17
CA GLU A 51 -7.81 -5.05 -15.27
C GLU A 51 -7.18 -4.23 -16.42
N GLN A 52 -5.95 -3.72 -16.25
CA GLN A 52 -5.20 -2.95 -17.25
C GLN A 52 -4.37 -3.87 -18.17
#